data_AF-A0AA51L6U8-F1
#
_entry.id   AF-A0AA51L6U8-F1
#
_cell.length_a   1.000
_cell.length_b   1.000
_cell.length_c   1.000
_cell.angle_alpha   90.00
_cell.angle_beta   90.00
_cell.angle_gamma   90.00
#
_symmetry.space_group_name_H-M   'P 1'
#
loop_
_entity.id
_entity.type
_entity.pdbx_description
1 polymer ?
#
loop_
_entity_poly.entity_id
_entity_poly.type
_entity_poly.pdbx_seq_one_letter_code
_entity_poly.pdbx_strand_id
1 'polypeptide(L)'
;MKEVSPQEQLDSHYTGDYEVAFYEKQLAVIEINGYDYPFGAAHGMPVKKYSHIDLVTGEFFQLKDLFKPGSHYVKAISDIIGEQIKSDERYSYVFPGTYKGIRQTSLFSFQKAC
;
A
#
# COMPACT_ATOMS: atom_id res chain seq x y z
N MET A 1 -16.12 -31.88 -0.32
CA MET A 1 -15.60 -30.86 0.62
C MET A 1 -15.04 -31.62 1.82
N LYS A 2 -13.84 -31.28 2.31
CA LYS A 2 -13.30 -31.92 3.51
C LYS A 2 -14.07 -31.38 4.71
N GLU A 3 -14.67 -32.26 5.50
CA GLU A 3 -15.32 -31.86 6.76
C GLU A 3 -14.22 -31.42 7.74
N VAL A 4 -14.37 -30.22 8.30
CA VAL A 4 -13.47 -29.66 9.31
C VAL A 4 -14.18 -29.72 10.65
N SER A 5 -13.52 -30.28 11.65
CA SER A 5 -14.04 -30.28 13.02
C SER A 5 -14.11 -28.85 13.57
N PRO A 6 -15.15 -28.46 14.35
CA PRO A 6 -15.22 -27.15 15.00
C PRO A 6 -14.03 -26.83 15.93
N GLN A 7 -13.22 -27.82 16.28
CA GLN A 7 -12.07 -27.73 17.18
C GLN A 7 -10.73 -27.83 16.43
N GLU A 8 -10.75 -28.00 15.10
CA GLU A 8 -9.55 -28.12 14.28
C GLU A 8 -9.00 -26.73 13.96
N GLN A 9 -7.80 -26.42 14.44
CA GLN A 9 -7.11 -25.18 14.06
C GLN A 9 -6.79 -25.25 12.57
N LEU A 10 -7.39 -24.35 11.80
CA LEU A 10 -7.15 -24.25 10.36
C LEU A 10 -5.73 -23.73 10.11
N ASP A 11 -4.95 -24.48 9.34
CA ASP A 11 -3.60 -24.08 8.93
C ASP A 11 -3.67 -22.86 7.99
N SER A 12 -3.19 -21.71 8.46
CA SER A 12 -2.92 -20.54 7.61
C SER A 12 -1.42 -20.43 7.39
N HIS A 13 -1.01 -20.10 6.17
CA HIS A 13 0.39 -19.90 5.83
C HIS A 13 0.62 -18.44 5.48
N TYR A 14 1.46 -17.78 6.27
CA TYR A 14 1.89 -16.41 6.01
C TYR A 14 3.38 -16.40 5.68
N THR A 15 3.74 -15.91 4.51
CA THR A 15 5.13 -15.58 4.17
C THR A 15 5.29 -14.07 4.07
N GLY A 16 6.48 -13.58 4.36
CA GLY A 16 6.81 -12.18 4.16
C GLY A 16 8.30 -11.94 4.08
N ASP A 17 8.64 -10.81 3.47
CA ASP A 17 9.98 -10.29 3.34
C ASP A 17 9.95 -8.75 3.32
N TYR A 18 11.10 -8.12 3.33
CA TYR A 18 11.23 -6.67 3.29
C TYR A 18 12.42 -6.23 2.45
N GLU A 19 12.37 -4.99 1.96
CA GLU A 19 13.51 -4.34 1.32
C GLU A 19 13.59 -2.86 1.69
N VAL A 20 14.80 -2.29 1.61
CA VAL A 20 14.99 -0.83 1.72
C VAL A 20 14.71 -0.21 0.36
N ALA A 21 13.44 0.12 0.11
CA ALA A 21 12.96 0.65 -1.16
C ALA A 21 13.46 2.08 -1.44
N PHE A 22 13.81 2.84 -0.40
CA PHE A 22 14.39 4.17 -0.55
C PHE A 22 15.30 4.51 0.63
N TYR A 23 16.45 5.12 0.33
CA TYR A 23 17.35 5.70 1.32
C TYR A 23 17.98 6.96 0.75
N GLU A 24 17.77 8.09 1.44
CA GLU A 24 18.40 9.37 1.11
C GLU A 24 18.52 10.23 2.38
N LYS A 25 19.75 10.59 2.72
CA LYS A 25 20.09 11.40 3.92
C LYS A 25 19.49 10.80 5.21
N GLN A 26 18.45 11.42 5.73
CA GLN A 26 17.80 11.08 7.00
C GLN A 26 16.50 10.30 6.80
N LEU A 27 16.16 9.93 5.57
CA LEU A 27 14.94 9.20 5.25
C LEU A 27 15.26 7.78 4.79
N ALA A 28 14.67 6.80 5.46
CA ALA A 28 14.56 5.43 4.97
C ALA A 28 13.09 5.05 4.73
N VAL A 29 12.83 4.31 3.64
CA VAL A 29 11.54 3.67 3.39
C VAL A 29 11.76 2.18 3.27
N ILE A 30 11.10 1.42 4.13
CA ILE A 30 11.09 -0.04 4.09
C ILE A 30 9.80 -0.47 3.40
N GLU A 31 9.92 -1.18 2.28
CA GLU A 31 8.80 -1.91 1.68
C GLU A 31 8.69 -3.28 2.36
N ILE A 32 7.48 -3.64 2.78
CA ILE A 32 7.18 -4.92 3.39
C ILE A 32 6.21 -5.64 2.47
N ASN A 33 6.59 -6.82 2.02
CA ASN A 33 5.78 -7.68 1.17
C ASN A 33 5.38 -8.94 1.96
N GLY A 34 4.14 -9.37 1.79
CA GLY A 34 3.62 -10.57 2.43
C GLY A 34 2.64 -11.30 1.54
N TYR A 35 2.38 -12.56 1.87
CA TYR A 35 1.37 -13.39 1.22
C TYR A 35 0.64 -14.19 2.29
N ASP A 36 -0.62 -13.86 2.51
CA ASP A 36 -1.50 -14.54 3.46
C ASP A 36 -2.34 -15.60 2.71
N TYR A 37 -2.21 -16.87 3.09
CA TYR A 37 -2.95 -17.98 2.50
C TYR A 37 -3.75 -18.73 3.57
N PRO A 38 -5.03 -18.35 3.78
CA PRO A 38 -5.93 -19.07 4.68
C PRO A 38 -6.26 -20.47 4.17
N PHE A 39 -6.43 -21.43 5.09
CA PHE A 39 -6.83 -22.79 4.74
C PHE A 39 -8.10 -22.81 3.86
N GLY A 40 -8.04 -23.56 2.76
CA GLY A 40 -9.19 -23.73 1.86
C GLY A 40 -9.52 -22.52 0.99
N ALA A 41 -8.73 -21.43 1.04
CA ALA A 41 -8.84 -20.33 0.10
C ALA A 41 -8.42 -20.77 -1.31
N ALA A 42 -9.09 -20.23 -2.34
CA ALA A 42 -8.73 -20.52 -3.74
C ALA A 42 -7.43 -19.82 -4.18
N HIS A 43 -7.05 -18.74 -3.50
CA HIS A 43 -5.81 -18.00 -3.69
C HIS A 43 -5.43 -17.29 -2.39
N GLY A 44 -4.18 -16.87 -2.27
CA GLY A 44 -3.74 -16.01 -1.18
C GLY A 44 -3.96 -14.54 -1.45
N MET A 45 -3.71 -13.75 -0.43
CA MET A 45 -3.88 -12.31 -0.38
C MET A 45 -2.48 -11.68 -0.29
N PRO A 46 -1.97 -11.07 -1.37
CA PRO A 46 -0.73 -10.32 -1.28
C PRO A 46 -0.93 -9.11 -0.37
N VAL A 47 0.07 -8.85 0.48
CA VAL A 47 0.14 -7.70 1.38
C VAL A 47 1.33 -6.87 0.94
N LYS A 48 1.12 -5.57 0.78
CA LYS A 48 2.20 -4.59 0.59
C LYS A 48 2.00 -3.44 1.56
N LYS A 49 3.06 -3.07 2.28
CA LYS A 49 3.08 -1.93 3.20
C LYS A 49 4.38 -1.16 3.02
N TYR A 50 4.36 0.10 3.44
CA TYR A 50 5.55 0.93 3.52
C TYR A 50 5.68 1.50 4.93
N SER A 51 6.91 1.51 5.42
CA SER A 51 7.31 2.18 6.66
C SER A 51 8.29 3.28 6.32
N HIS A 52 7.87 4.54 6.49
CA HIS A 52 8.69 5.72 6.25
C HIS A 52 9.26 6.22 7.57
N ILE A 53 10.59 6.23 7.69
CA ILE A 53 11.31 6.44 8.96
C ILE A 53 12.23 7.65 8.81
N ASP A 54 12.07 8.62 9.69
CA ASP A 54 13.12 9.61 9.96
C ASP A 54 14.22 8.96 10.81
N LEU A 55 15.44 8.90 10.27
CA LEU A 55 16.57 8.20 10.89
C LEU A 55 17.24 9.00 12.03
N VAL A 56 16.88 10.27 12.21
CA VAL A 56 17.36 11.09 13.32
C VAL A 56 16.41 11.03 14.50
N THR A 57 15.10 11.12 14.26
CA THR A 57 14.10 11.10 15.35
C THR A 57 13.56 9.70 15.64
N GLY A 58 13.62 8.79 14.67
CA GLY A 58 12.97 7.48 14.72
C GLY A 58 11.46 7.53 14.46
N GLU A 59 10.92 8.70 14.09
CA GLU A 59 9.49 8.87 13.86
C GLU A 59 9.05 8.24 12.53
N PHE A 60 7.87 7.62 12.56
CA PHE A 60 7.19 7.14 11.36
C PHE A 60 6.21 8.20 10.86
N PHE A 61 6.18 8.43 9.56
CA PHE A 61 5.26 9.40 8.97
C PHE A 61 4.37 8.78 7.89
N GLN A 62 3.23 9.42 7.67
CA GLN A 62 2.21 9.05 6.70
C GLN A 62 2.12 10.11 5.59
N LEU A 63 1.32 9.83 4.56
CA LEU A 63 1.15 10.73 3.41
C LEU A 63 0.72 12.14 3.84
N LYS A 64 -0.18 12.24 4.83
CA LYS A 64 -0.64 13.52 5.39
C LYS A 64 0.47 14.41 5.94
N ASP A 65 1.54 13.82 6.46
CA ASP A 65 2.61 14.55 7.16
C ASP A 65 3.56 15.23 6.17
N LEU A 66 3.46 14.91 4.87
CA LEU A 66 4.17 15.59 3.79
C LEU A 66 3.56 16.94 3.41
N PHE A 67 2.37 17.25 3.92
CA PHE A 67 1.61 18.43 3.51
C PHE A 67 1.24 19.32 4.69
N LYS A 68 1.14 20.63 4.42
CA LYS A 68 0.74 21.60 5.44
C LYS A 68 -0.69 21.31 5.95
N PRO A 69 -0.99 21.59 7.23
CA PRO A 69 -2.35 21.54 7.74
C PRO A 69 -3.31 22.38 6.89
N GLY A 70 -4.51 21.85 6.63
CA GLY A 70 -5.53 22.51 5.82
C GLY A 70 -5.30 22.43 4.30
N SER A 71 -4.20 21.86 3.83
CA SER A 71 -3.97 21.67 2.39
C SER A 71 -4.95 20.66 1.77
N HIS A 72 -5.37 20.92 0.54
CA HIS A 72 -6.28 20.07 -0.22
C HIS A 72 -5.56 18.97 -1.02
N TYR A 73 -4.44 18.45 -0.53
CA TYR A 73 -3.60 17.49 -1.26
C TYR A 73 -4.35 16.21 -1.65
N VAL A 74 -5.27 15.75 -0.78
CA VAL A 74 -6.11 14.57 -1.06
C VAL A 74 -6.90 14.77 -2.35
N LYS A 75 -7.54 15.94 -2.50
CA LYS A 75 -8.30 16.28 -3.70
C LYS A 75 -7.37 16.40 -4.91
N ALA A 76 -6.28 17.17 -4.78
CA ALA A 76 -5.36 17.41 -5.89
C ALA A 76 -4.76 16.11 -6.45
N ILE A 77 -4.25 15.23 -5.58
CA ILE A 77 -3.68 13.94 -6.00
C ILE A 77 -4.77 13.01 -6.54
N SER A 78 -5.97 13.00 -5.94
CA SER A 78 -7.08 12.19 -6.44
C SER A 78 -7.51 12.61 -7.84
N ASP A 79 -7.58 13.90 -8.11
CA ASP A 79 -7.95 14.42 -9.43
C ASP A 79 -6.90 13.99 -10.48
N ILE A 80 -5.60 14.10 -10.16
CA ILE A 80 -4.50 13.68 -11.05
C ILE A 80 -4.60 12.18 -11.37
N ILE A 81 -4.75 11.32 -10.36
CA ILE A 81 -4.88 9.87 -10.56
C ILE A 81 -6.17 9.53 -11.32
N GLY A 82 -7.27 10.22 -11.01
CA GLY A 82 -8.54 10.05 -11.71
C GLY A 82 -8.43 10.36 -13.21
N GLU A 83 -7.70 11.41 -13.58
CA GLU A 83 -7.44 11.72 -14.99
C GLU A 83 -6.49 10.71 -15.64
N GLN A 84 -5.47 10.22 -14.94
CA GLN A 84 -4.61 9.13 -15.45
C GLN A 84 -5.41 7.86 -15.75
N ILE A 85 -6.29 7.44 -14.83
CA ILE A 85 -7.15 6.27 -15.02
C ILE A 85 -8.07 6.43 -16.25
N LYS A 86 -8.57 7.63 -16.52
CA LYS A 86 -9.45 7.89 -17.67
C LYS A 86 -8.72 7.97 -19.00
N SER A 87 -7.50 8.49 -19.01
CA SER A 87 -6.80 8.91 -20.23
C SER A 87 -5.72 7.95 -20.70
N ASP A 88 -5.21 7.09 -19.81
CA ASP A 88 -4.14 6.15 -20.12
C ASP A 88 -4.68 4.72 -20.27
N GLU A 89 -4.52 4.15 -21.46
CA GLU A 89 -5.01 2.82 -21.84
C GLU A 89 -4.49 1.70 -20.93
N ARG A 90 -3.33 1.93 -20.28
CA ARG A 90 -2.77 1.00 -19.29
C ARG A 90 -3.72 0.75 -18.11
N TYR A 91 -4.66 1.65 -17.84
CA TYR A 91 -5.66 1.50 -16.78
C TYR A 91 -7.05 1.09 -17.27
N SER A 92 -7.17 0.60 -18.51
CA SER A 92 -8.44 0.11 -19.09
C SER A 92 -9.13 -1.01 -18.29
N TYR A 93 -8.38 -1.71 -17.43
CA TYR A 93 -8.92 -2.72 -16.51
C TYR A 93 -9.66 -2.13 -15.30
N VAL A 94 -9.53 -0.83 -15.04
CA VAL A 94 -10.20 -0.16 -13.92
C VAL A 94 -11.64 0.14 -14.31
N PHE A 95 -12.60 -0.44 -13.60
CA PHE A 95 -14.01 -0.23 -13.88
C PHE A 95 -14.40 1.25 -13.72
N PRO A 96 -15.09 1.85 -14.71
CA PRO A 96 -15.52 3.24 -14.64
C PRO A 96 -16.30 3.54 -13.35
N GLY A 97 -15.97 4.66 -12.71
CA GLY A 97 -16.65 5.14 -11.50
C GLY A 97 -16.27 4.44 -10.19
N THR A 98 -15.38 3.43 -10.20
CA THR A 98 -14.94 2.72 -8.98
C THR A 98 -13.86 3.47 -8.20
N TYR A 99 -13.01 4.23 -8.87
CA TYR A 99 -12.02 5.07 -8.21
C TYR A 99 -12.70 6.25 -7.49
N LYS A 100 -12.48 6.37 -6.18
CA LYS A 100 -13.08 7.40 -5.31
C LYS A 100 -12.06 8.40 -4.73
N GLY A 101 -10.82 8.37 -5.20
CA GLY A 101 -9.73 9.17 -4.65
C GLY A 101 -8.88 8.44 -3.61
N ILE A 102 -7.76 9.07 -3.24
CA ILE A 102 -6.86 8.60 -2.19
C ILE A 102 -7.39 8.95 -0.80
N ARG A 103 -6.80 8.34 0.23
CA ARG A 103 -7.02 8.67 1.64
C ARG A 103 -5.79 9.36 2.21
N GLN A 104 -5.95 10.05 3.32
CA GLN A 104 -4.83 10.69 4.04
C GLN A 104 -3.76 9.70 4.51
N THR A 105 -4.13 8.43 4.65
CA THR A 105 -3.27 7.31 5.06
C THR A 105 -3.00 6.33 3.92
N SER A 106 -3.29 6.72 2.67
CA SER A 106 -2.91 5.91 1.50
C SER A 106 -1.41 5.64 1.51
N LEU A 107 -1.05 4.40 1.16
CA LEU A 107 0.34 4.00 0.99
C LEU A 107 0.99 4.79 -0.15
N PHE A 108 2.28 5.10 0.00
CA PHE A 108 3.07 5.81 -0.98
C PHE A 108 4.54 5.42 -0.85
N SER A 109 5.33 5.65 -1.90
CA SER A 109 6.78 5.45 -1.90
C SER A 109 7.47 6.65 -2.57
N PHE A 110 8.78 6.77 -2.36
CA PHE A 110 9.61 7.76 -3.03
C PHE A 110 10.42 7.09 -4.13
N GLN A 111 10.64 7.82 -5.22
CA GLN A 111 11.54 7.43 -6.29
C GLN A 111 12.55 8.56 -6.51
N LYS A 112 13.80 8.22 -6.85
CA LYS A 112 14.78 9.23 -7.27
C LYS A 112 14.41 9.71 -8.67
N ALA A 113 14.39 11.03 -8.86
CA ALA A 113 14.30 11.60 -10.20
C ALA A 113 15.62 11.32 -10.94
N CYS A 114 15.53 10.81 -12.16
CA CYS A 114 16.67 10.62 -13.06
C CYS A 114 17.14 11.95 -13.67
#